data_AF-A0A838R1Q4-F1
#
_entry.id   AF-A0A838R1Q4-F1
#
_cell.length_a   1.000
_cell.length_b   1.000
_cell.length_c   1.000
_cell.angle_alpha   90.00
_cell.angle_beta   90.00
_cell.angle_gamma   90.00
#
_symmetry.space_group_name_H-M   'P 1'
#
loop_
_entity.id
_entity.type
_entity.pdbx_description
1 polymer ?
#
loop_
_entity_poly.entity_id
_entity_poly.type
_entity_poly.pdbx_seq_one_letter_code
_entity_poly.pdbx_strand_id
1 'polypeptide(L)'
;MTTDQPKLRTYFIIYALLMLGLALTVGAAYLPLGRMNLAVAMAIAFAKAALVVLFFMHVLYSPKLTWVAVFAGLVWLAILLALVGADYATRGWIPVEPPAASSG
;
A
#
# COMPACT_ATOMS: atom_id res chain seq x y z
N MET A 1 19.26 -29.48 19.02
CA MET A 1 19.12 -28.04 18.72
C MET A 1 19.79 -27.77 17.38
N THR A 2 19.18 -28.24 16.29
CA THR A 2 19.66 -28.02 14.91
C THR A 2 19.05 -26.72 14.42
N THR A 3 19.84 -25.66 14.42
CA THR A 3 19.42 -24.38 13.86
C THR A 3 19.50 -24.50 12.33
N ASP A 4 18.36 -24.75 11.69
CA ASP A 4 18.21 -24.45 10.26
C ASP A 4 18.22 -22.92 10.11
N GLN A 5 19.44 -22.37 10.15
CA GLN A 5 19.71 -20.96 9.93
C GLN A 5 19.13 -20.58 8.55
N PRO A 6 18.22 -19.59 8.47
CA PRO A 6 17.76 -19.10 7.18
C PRO A 6 18.99 -18.65 6.38
N LYS A 7 19.26 -19.36 5.29
CA LYS A 7 20.48 -19.22 4.49
C LYS A 7 20.60 -17.76 4.06
N LEU A 8 21.76 -17.14 4.28
CA LEU A 8 22.07 -15.74 3.92
C LEU A 8 21.56 -15.36 2.51
N ARG A 9 21.60 -16.33 1.59
CA ARG A 9 21.06 -16.25 0.23
C ARG A 9 19.61 -15.75 0.16
N THR A 10 18.73 -16.19 1.05
CA THR A 10 17.32 -15.76 1.07
C THR A 10 17.21 -14.27 1.35
N TYR A 11 17.93 -13.75 2.35
CA TYR A 11 17.93 -12.32 2.67
C TYR A 11 18.45 -11.46 1.51
N PHE A 12 19.52 -11.90 0.83
CA PHE A 12 20.07 -11.18 -0.34
C PHE A 12 19.10 -11.18 -1.53
N ILE A 13 18.38 -12.27 -1.79
CA ILE A 13 17.37 -12.34 -2.85
C ILE A 13 16.22 -11.36 -2.56
N ILE A 14 15.72 -11.33 -1.32
CA ILE A 14 14.63 -10.43 -0.94
C ILE A 14 15.10 -8.97 -1.01
N TYR A 15 16.32 -8.68 -0.55
CA TYR A 15 16.93 -7.35 -0.66
C TYR A 15 17.01 -6.88 -2.12
N ALA A 16 17.46 -7.74 -3.03
CA ALA A 16 17.51 -7.43 -4.45
C ALA A 16 16.10 -7.17 -5.04
N LEU A 17 15.09 -7.96 -4.66
CA LEU A 17 13.71 -7.73 -5.09
C LEU A 17 13.15 -6.38 -4.57
N LEU A 18 13.46 -6.01 -3.33
CA LEU A 18 13.05 -4.71 -2.79
C LEU A 18 13.76 -3.54 -3.47
N MET A 19 15.06 -3.68 -3.76
CA MET A 19 15.81 -2.69 -4.53
C MET A 19 15.27 -2.54 -5.95
N LEU A 20 14.88 -3.64 -6.60
CA LEU A 20 14.18 -3.59 -7.88
C LEU A 20 12.85 -2.85 -7.77
N GLY A 21 12.04 -3.14 -6.75
CA GLY A 21 10.78 -2.42 -6.49
C GLY A 21 10.98 -0.92 -6.23
N LEU A 22 12.08 -0.55 -5.57
CA LEU A 22 12.49 0.86 -5.39
C LEU A 22 12.88 1.50 -6.73
N ALA A 23 13.72 0.82 -7.52
CA ALA A 23 14.12 1.33 -8.83
C ALA A 23 12.91 1.52 -9.76
N LEU A 24 11.95 0.59 -9.74
CA LEU A 24 10.70 0.70 -10.50
C LEU A 24 9.82 1.86 -10.03
N THR A 25 9.73 2.13 -8.73
CA THR A 25 8.96 3.28 -8.21
C THR A 25 9.61 4.60 -8.60
N VAL A 26 10.94 4.70 -8.46
CA VAL A 26 11.70 5.89 -8.87
C VAL A 26 11.59 6.10 -10.37
N GLY A 27 11.76 5.05 -11.17
CA GLY A 27 11.60 5.10 -12.62
C GLY A 27 10.19 5.54 -13.03
N ALA A 28 9.15 4.92 -12.47
CA ALA A 28 7.77 5.28 -12.74
C ALA A 28 7.45 6.75 -12.40
N ALA A 29 8.06 7.31 -11.35
CA ALA A 29 7.89 8.72 -10.99
C ALA A 29 8.44 9.70 -12.05
N TYR A 30 9.43 9.28 -12.84
CA TYR A 30 9.99 10.10 -13.93
C TYR A 30 9.27 9.91 -15.27
N LEU A 31 8.40 8.90 -15.42
CA LEU A 31 7.57 8.76 -16.61
C LEU A 31 6.35 9.71 -16.51
N PRO A 32 6.14 10.62 -17.48
CA PRO A 32 4.96 11.49 -17.50
C PRO A 32 3.73 10.72 -17.96
N LEU A 33 3.14 9.91 -17.07
CA LEU A 33 1.96 9.07 -17.37
C LEU A 33 0.61 9.80 -17.21
N GLY A 34 0.62 11.13 -17.04
CA GLY A 34 -0.60 11.95 -16.92
C GLY A 34 -1.53 11.43 -15.81
N ARG A 35 -2.83 11.29 -16.12
CA ARG A 35 -3.87 10.86 -15.16
C ARG A 35 -3.74 9.39 -14.70
N MET A 36 -2.97 8.57 -15.42
CA MET A 36 -2.73 7.16 -15.08
C MET A 36 -1.58 6.97 -14.07
N ASN A 37 -0.81 8.04 -13.78
CA ASN A 37 0.35 7.97 -12.88
C ASN A 37 -0.03 7.44 -11.48
N LEU A 38 -1.16 7.89 -10.94
CA LEU A 38 -1.64 7.44 -9.64
C LEU A 38 -1.94 5.93 -9.62
N ALA A 39 -2.63 5.42 -10.65
CA ALA A 39 -2.98 4.00 -10.73
C ALA A 39 -1.73 3.13 -10.84
N VAL A 40 -0.75 3.54 -11.66
CA VAL A 40 0.53 2.83 -11.81
C VAL A 40 1.35 2.89 -10.52
N ALA A 41 1.46 4.05 -9.90
CA ALA A 41 2.17 4.21 -8.63
C ALA A 41 1.55 3.35 -7.51
N MET A 42 0.22 3.29 -7.43
CA MET A 42 -0.49 2.42 -6.48
C MET A 42 -0.27 0.94 -6.77
N ALA A 43 -0.31 0.50 -8.04
CA ALA A 43 -0.05 -0.88 -8.40
C ALA A 43 1.37 -1.34 -7.99
N ILE A 44 2.38 -0.50 -8.26
CA ILE A 44 3.77 -0.79 -7.86
C ILE A 44 3.90 -0.79 -6.33
N ALA A 45 3.24 0.15 -5.64
CA ALA A 45 3.22 0.19 -4.18
C ALA A 45 2.62 -1.08 -3.56
N PHE A 46 1.48 -1.56 -4.07
CA PHE A 46 0.86 -2.81 -3.62
C PHE A 46 1.74 -4.03 -3.87
N ALA A 47 2.36 -4.14 -5.05
CA ALA A 47 3.28 -5.23 -5.36
C ALA A 47 4.48 -5.27 -4.40
N LYS A 48 5.06 -4.10 -4.09
CA LYS A 48 6.14 -3.97 -3.11
C LYS A 48 5.68 -4.33 -1.69
N ALA A 49 4.50 -3.86 -1.28
CA ALA A 49 3.94 -4.18 0.03
C ALA A 49 3.70 -5.68 0.20
N ALA A 50 3.16 -6.36 -0.82
CA ALA A 50 2.97 -7.81 -0.81
C ALA A 50 4.30 -8.56 -0.64
N LEU A 51 5.37 -8.13 -1.34
CA LEU A 51 6.71 -8.68 -1.16
C LEU A 51 7.24 -8.51 0.26
N VAL A 52 7.06 -7.34 0.86
CA VAL A 52 7.48 -7.10 2.25
C VAL A 52 6.72 -8.01 3.22
N VAL A 53 5.41 -8.15 3.07
CA VAL A 53 4.58 -9.00 3.96
C VAL A 53 4.94 -10.48 3.83
N LEU A 54 5.08 -11.00 2.60
CA LEU A 54 5.41 -12.42 2.41
C LEU A 54 6.81 -12.77 2.93
N PHE A 55 7.80 -11.91 2.68
CA PHE A 55 9.22 -12.24 2.91
C PHE A 55 9.81 -11.62 4.18
N PHE A 56 9.63 -10.31 4.42
CA PHE A 56 10.22 -9.64 5.59
C PHE A 56 9.46 -9.94 6.87
N MET A 57 8.13 -9.99 6.83
CA MET A 57 7.33 -10.39 7.99
C MET A 57 7.33 -11.91 8.23
N HIS A 58 8.12 -12.69 7.48
CA HIS A 58 8.23 -14.16 7.61
C HIS A 58 6.87 -14.87 7.66
N VAL A 59 5.84 -14.29 7.03
CA VAL A 59 4.46 -14.80 7.08
C VAL A 59 4.36 -16.20 6.48
N LEU A 60 5.19 -16.50 5.46
CA LEU A 60 5.23 -17.82 4.83
C LEU A 60 5.70 -18.95 5.76
N TYR A 61 6.52 -18.64 6.77
CA TYR A 61 7.06 -19.60 7.74
C TYR A 61 6.41 -19.48 9.12
N SER A 62 5.50 -18.51 9.30
CA SER A 62 4.89 -18.20 10.59
C SER A 62 3.62 -19.02 10.84
N PRO A 63 3.28 -19.28 12.12
CA PRO A 63 2.07 -19.99 12.47
C PRO A 63 0.80 -19.30 11.94
N LYS A 64 -0.26 -20.09 11.73
CA LYS A 64 -1.54 -19.65 11.11
C LYS A 64 -2.17 -18.42 11.76
N LEU A 65 -1.87 -18.15 13.04
CA LEU A 65 -2.33 -16.96 13.76
C LEU A 65 -1.80 -15.66 13.12
N THR A 66 -0.54 -15.64 12.65
CA THR A 66 0.06 -14.47 12.00
C THR A 66 -0.62 -14.19 10.65
N TRP A 67 -1.00 -15.24 9.92
CA TRP A 67 -1.77 -15.10 8.68
C TRP A 67 -3.13 -14.43 8.91
N VAL A 68 -3.85 -14.85 9.96
CA VAL A 68 -5.14 -14.25 10.32
C VAL A 68 -4.99 -12.77 10.68
N ALA A 69 -3.96 -12.41 11.46
CA ALA A 69 -3.70 -11.03 11.82
C ALA A 69 -3.38 -10.15 10.59
N VAL A 70 -2.58 -10.64 9.65
CA VAL A 70 -2.26 -9.94 8.39
C VAL A 70 -3.51 -9.73 7.55
N PHE A 71 -4.34 -10.77 7.38
CA PHE A 71 -5.60 -10.66 6.65
C PHE A 71 -6.58 -9.70 7.33
N ALA A 72 -6.71 -9.76 8.66
CA ALA A 72 -7.54 -8.84 9.42
C ALA A 72 -7.08 -7.40 9.23
N GLY A 73 -5.77 -7.15 9.27
CA GLY A 73 -5.18 -5.83 9.01
C GLY A 73 -5.45 -5.33 7.57
N LEU A 74 -5.32 -6.20 6.57
CA LEU A 74 -5.61 -5.85 5.17
C LEU A 74 -7.09 -5.54 4.93
N VAL A 75 -7.99 -6.34 5.51
CA VAL A 75 -9.45 -6.10 5.44
C VAL A 75 -9.79 -4.78 6.13
N TRP A 76 -9.22 -4.54 7.31
CA TRP A 76 -9.43 -3.29 8.04
C TRP A 76 -8.93 -2.07 7.25
N LEU A 77 -7.74 -2.15 6.66
CA LEU A 77 -7.18 -1.10 5.81
C LEU A 77 -8.07 -0.83 4.58
N ALA A 78 -8.56 -1.90 3.92
CA ALA A 78 -9.45 -1.76 2.77
C ALA A 78 -10.75 -1.03 3.13
N ILE A 79 -11.32 -1.32 4.30
CA ILE A 79 -12.50 -0.61 4.82
C ILE A 79 -12.18 0.88 5.00
N LEU A 80 -11.06 1.23 5.63
CA LEU A 80 -10.68 2.62 5.85
C LEU A 80 -10.46 3.37 4.53
N LEU A 81 -9.79 2.76 3.54
CA LEU A 81 -9.58 3.36 2.23
C LEU A 81 -10.90 3.57 1.47
N ALA A 82 -11.83 2.60 1.56
CA ALA A 82 -13.16 2.74 0.98
C ALA A 82 -13.95 3.88 1.63
N LEU A 83 -13.87 4.02 2.95
CA LEU A 83 -14.54 5.08 3.70
C LEU A 83 -14.00 6.46 3.33
N VAL A 84 -12.67 6.60 3.24
CA VAL A 84 -12.03 7.84 2.80
C VAL A 84 -12.42 8.17 1.35
N GLY A 85 -12.40 7.18 0.46
CA GLY A 85 -12.83 7.37 -0.93
C GLY A 85 -14.29 7.81 -1.04
N ALA A 86 -15.17 7.22 -0.23
CA ALA A 86 -16.56 7.63 -0.14
C ALA A 86 -16.70 9.07 0.36
N ASP A 87 -16.02 9.44 1.45
CA ASP A 87 -16.03 10.83 2.00
C ASP A 87 -15.63 11.86 0.94
N TYR A 88 -14.52 11.62 0.23
CA TYR A 88 -14.08 12.52 -0.84
C TYR A 88 -15.10 12.62 -1.98
N ALA A 89 -15.81 11.54 -2.32
CA ALA A 89 -16.82 11.55 -3.36
C ALA A 89 -18.09 12.32 -2.97
N THR A 90 -18.52 12.25 -1.70
CA THR A 90 -19.73 12.95 -1.20
C THR A 90 -19.49 14.39 -0.75
N ARG A 91 -18.25 14.82 -0.50
CA ARG A 91 -17.94 16.20 -0.04
C ARG A 91 -18.46 17.32 -0.94
N GLY A 92 -18.47 17.12 -2.26
CA GLY A 92 -18.93 18.14 -3.21
C GLY A 92 -20.45 18.25 -3.34
N TRP A 93 -21.21 17.43 -2.61
CA TRP A 93 -22.65 17.29 -2.82
C TRP A 93 -23.50 18.28 -2.02
N ILE A 94 -22.92 18.96 -1.03
CA ILE A 94 -23.61 19.99 -0.25
C ILE A 94 -23.44 21.35 -0.95
N PRO A 95 -24.53 22.00 -1.43
CA PRO A 95 -24.47 23.37 -1.89
C PRO A 95 -24.01 24.27 -0.73
N VAL A 96 -22.83 24.88 -0.85
CA VAL A 96 -22.40 25.92 0.09
C VAL A 96 -23.19 27.18 -0.26
N GLU A 97 -24.20 27.49 0.53
CA GLU A 97 -24.93 28.74 0.40
C GLU A 97 -23.99 29.89 0.77
N PRO A 98 -23.80 30.90 -0.10
CA PRO A 98 -22.96 32.04 0.22
C PRO A 98 -23.47 32.70 1.52
N PRO A 99 -22.57 33.16 2.42
CA PRO A 99 -23.00 33.88 3.60
C PRO A 99 -23.87 35.05 3.14
N ALA A 100 -25.10 35.13 3.65
CA ALA A 100 -26.06 36.17 3.31
C ALA A 100 -25.33 37.51 3.36
N ALA A 101 -25.20 38.16 2.21
CA ALA A 101 -24.56 39.46 2.11
C ALA A 101 -25.25 40.34 3.16
N SER A 102 -24.51 40.78 4.18
CA SER A 102 -24.99 41.74 5.16
C SER A 102 -25.30 43.02 4.39
N SER A 103 -26.56 43.20 4.05
CA SER A 103 -27.10 44.37 3.37
C SER A 103 -26.96 45.58 4.30
N GLY A 104 -25.99 46.44 3.99
CA GLY A 104 -26.00 47.85 4.39
C GLY A 104 -26.81 48.67 3.41
#